data_AF-A0A353FLH5-F1
#
_entry.id   AF-A0A353FLH5-F1
#
_cell.length_a   1.000
_cell.length_b   1.000
_cell.length_c   1.000
_cell.angle_alpha   90.00
_cell.angle_beta   90.00
_cell.angle_gamma   90.00
#
_symmetry.space_group_name_H-M   'P 1'
#
loop_
_entity.id
_entity.type
_entity.pdbx_description
1 polymer ?
#
loop_
_entity_poly.entity_id
_entity_poly.type
_entity_poly.pdbx_seq_one_letter_code
_entity_poly.pdbx_strand_id
1 'polypeptide(L)'
;MSGVTRSVVLGICKESGIPAVEARVELEDLENAEEIWITSSILGVQPVVRIVGMPFVFPGSEGALLPKVQNAWIDSWNQHFATKDT
;
A
#
# COMPACT_ATOMS: atom_id res chain seq x y z
N MET A 1 7.99 -7.44 11.12
CA MET A 1 9.26 -7.44 10.36
C MET A 1 9.42 -6.10 9.66
N SER A 2 10.65 -5.67 9.36
CA SER A 2 10.94 -4.50 8.52
C SER A 2 10.93 -4.90 7.03
N GLY A 3 9.74 -4.99 6.42
CA GLY A 3 9.61 -5.38 5.01
C GLY A 3 10.15 -4.28 4.08
N VAL A 4 11.03 -4.64 3.14
CA VAL A 4 11.62 -3.68 2.18
C VAL A 4 10.54 -2.96 1.38
N THR A 5 9.58 -3.69 0.81
CA THR A 5 8.44 -3.10 0.07
C THR A 5 7.67 -2.10 0.94
N ARG A 6 7.41 -2.44 2.20
CA ARG A 6 6.73 -1.53 3.15
C ARG A 6 7.52 -0.24 3.34
N SER A 7 8.82 -0.34 3.60
CA SER A 7 9.67 0.84 3.82
C SER A 7 9.70 1.75 2.59
N VAL A 8 9.76 1.17 1.39
CA VAL A 8 9.72 1.94 0.14
C VAL A 8 8.35 2.60 -0.07
N VAL A 9 7.24 1.88 0.17
CA VAL A 9 5.88 2.46 0.11
C VAL A 9 5.72 3.64 1.08
N LEU A 10 6.23 3.52 2.31
CA LEU A 10 6.19 4.64 3.27
C LEU A 10 7.00 5.85 2.81
N GLY A 11 8.16 5.62 2.18
CA GLY A 11 8.96 6.67 1.55
C GLY A 11 8.20 7.38 0.44
N ILE A 12 7.58 6.62 -0.47
CA ILE A 12 6.77 7.15 -1.57
C ILE A 12 5.58 7.96 -1.05
N CYS A 13 4.87 7.45 -0.04
CA CYS A 13 3.76 8.20 0.56
C CYS A 13 4.23 9.56 1.08
N LYS A 14 5.37 9.58 1.79
CA LYS A 14 5.98 10.82 2.28
C LYS A 14 6.35 11.78 1.15
N GLU A 15 7.01 11.29 0.09
CA GLU A 15 7.43 12.09 -1.06
C GLU A 15 6.23 12.63 -1.87
N SER A 16 5.14 11.87 -1.93
CA SER A 16 3.92 12.20 -2.68
C SER A 16 2.90 13.00 -1.86
N GLY A 17 3.22 13.36 -0.62
CA GLY A 17 2.30 14.06 0.28
C GLY A 17 1.07 13.23 0.68
N ILE A 18 1.13 11.91 0.58
CA ILE A 18 0.09 10.99 1.04
C ILE A 18 0.31 10.75 2.54
N PRO A 19 -0.65 11.10 3.42
CA PRO A 19 -0.51 10.86 4.85
C PRO A 19 -0.32 9.38 5.15
N ALA A 20 0.75 9.05 5.86
CA ALA A 20 1.03 7.71 6.33
C ALA A 20 1.59 7.76 7.75
N VAL A 21 1.11 6.87 8.62
CA VAL A 21 1.56 6.77 10.00
C VAL A 21 1.89 5.32 10.32
N GLU A 22 3.00 5.13 11.03
CA GLU A 22 3.29 3.87 11.68
C GLU A 22 2.73 3.92 13.09
N ALA A 23 1.69 3.13 13.34
CA ALA A 23 1.00 3.07 14.63
C ALA A 23 0.72 1.62 15.03
N ARG A 24 0.31 1.45 16.28
CA ARG A 24 -0.33 0.22 16.72
C ARG A 24 -1.71 0.16 16.06
N VAL A 25 -1.99 -0.94 15.37
CA VAL A 25 -3.27 -1.21 14.69
C VAL A 25 -3.98 -2.29 15.48
N GLU A 26 -5.17 -1.98 15.98
CA GLU A 26 -6.07 -2.88 16.66
C GLU A 26 -7.10 -3.48 15.68
N LEU A 27 -7.88 -4.46 16.15
CA LEU A 27 -8.90 -5.09 15.31
C LEU A 27 -9.97 -4.08 14.86
N GLU A 28 -10.39 -3.18 15.75
CA GLU A 28 -11.39 -2.14 15.47
C GLU A 28 -10.94 -1.18 14.34
N ASP A 29 -9.64 -0.93 14.21
CA ASP A 29 -9.10 -0.13 13.10
C ASP A 29 -9.36 -0.82 11.75
N LEU A 30 -9.25 -2.16 11.71
CA LEU A 30 -9.53 -2.94 10.50
C LEU A 30 -11.03 -2.98 10.18
N GLU A 31 -11.88 -3.02 11.19
CA GLU A 31 -13.34 -3.02 11.02
C GLU A 31 -13.86 -1.68 10.46
N ASN A 32 -13.21 -0.58 10.83
CA ASN A 32 -13.56 0.77 10.40
C ASN A 32 -12.75 1.27 9.19
N ALA A 33 -11.84 0.46 8.65
CA ALA A 33 -11.01 0.85 7.51
C ALA A 33 -11.85 0.99 6.23
N GLU A 34 -11.69 2.10 5.52
CA GLU A 34 -12.29 2.30 4.19
C GLU A 34 -11.68 1.35 3.15
N GLU A 35 -10.40 1.02 3.30
CA GLU A 35 -9.65 0.14 2.42
C GLU A 35 -8.50 -0.54 3.18
N ILE A 36 -8.13 -1.75 2.72
CA ILE A 36 -7.02 -2.53 3.27
C ILE A 36 -6.19 -3.08 2.11
N TRP A 37 -4.87 -3.05 2.28
CA TRP A 37 -3.92 -3.65 1.35
C TRP A 37 -2.75 -4.31 2.06
N ILE A 38 -2.04 -5.16 1.33
CA ILE A 38 -0.81 -5.80 1.76
C ILE A 38 0.35 -5.42 0.85
N THR A 39 1.55 -5.40 1.40
CA THR A 39 2.79 -5.19 0.64
C THR A 39 3.66 -6.44 0.67
N SER A 40 4.24 -6.85 -0.46
CA SER A 40 5.25 -7.91 -0.52
C SER A 40 6.26 -7.65 -1.62
N SER A 41 7.45 -8.27 -1.53
CA SER A 41 8.47 -8.13 -2.58
C SER A 41 8.08 -8.81 -3.88
N ILE A 42 7.18 -9.80 -3.84
CA ILE A 42 6.77 -10.59 -5.01
C ILE A 42 5.57 -9.94 -5.71
N LEU A 43 4.56 -9.51 -4.93
CA LEU A 43 3.30 -9.00 -5.47
C LEU A 43 3.19 -7.47 -5.43
N GLY A 44 4.16 -6.76 -4.84
CA GLY A 44 4.06 -5.31 -4.66
C GLY A 44 2.94 -4.94 -3.68
N VAL A 45 2.12 -3.95 -4.02
CA VAL A 45 0.98 -3.47 -3.23
C VAL A 45 -0.31 -4.07 -3.76
N GLN A 46 -0.98 -4.90 -2.96
CA GLN A 46 -2.16 -5.68 -3.38
C GLN A 46 -3.39 -5.37 -2.51
N PRO A 47 -4.59 -5.30 -3.10
CA PRO A 47 -5.83 -5.08 -2.36
C PRO A 47 -6.18 -6.29 -1.49
N VAL A 48 -6.80 -6.01 -0.35
CA VAL A 48 -7.55 -7.00 0.43
C VAL A 48 -9.04 -6.73 0.21
N VAL A 49 -9.78 -7.76 -0.21
CA VAL A 49 -11.25 -7.68 -0.40
C VAL A 49 -12.02 -8.36 0.74
N ARG A 50 -11.41 -9.32 1.43
CA ARG A 50 -12.01 -10.08 2.53
C ARG A 50 -10.95 -10.51 3.53
N ILE A 51 -11.32 -10.51 4.81
CA ILE A 51 -10.51 -11.04 5.91
C ILE A 51 -11.30 -12.19 6.55
N VAL A 52 -10.66 -13.33 6.73
CA VAL A 52 -11.30 -14.50 7.37
C VAL A 52 -11.69 -14.16 8.79
N GLY A 53 -12.95 -14.42 9.15
CA GLY A 53 -13.49 -14.11 10.47
C GLY A 53 -14.07 -12.70 10.61
N MET A 54 -13.98 -11.87 9.57
CA MET A 54 -14.68 -10.58 9.50
C MET A 54 -15.85 -10.65 8.52
N PRO A 55 -17.01 -10.06 8.86
CA PRO A 55 -18.20 -10.07 8.00
C PRO A 55 -18.13 -9.06 6.84
N PHE A 56 -17.11 -8.20 6.81
CA PHE A 56 -17.00 -7.07 5.89
C PHE A 56 -16.36 -7.43 4.54
N VAL A 57 -16.78 -6.73 3.48
CA VAL A 57 -16.15 -6.75 2.16
C VAL A 57 -15.58 -5.38 1.89
N PHE A 58 -14.28 -5.33 1.60
CA PHE A 58 -13.54 -4.11 1.30
C PHE A 58 -13.57 -3.82 -0.21
N PRO A 59 -13.42 -2.55 -0.63
CA PRO A 59 -13.53 -2.14 -2.04
C PRO A 59 -12.44 -2.75 -2.96
N GLY A 60 -11.34 -3.25 -2.40
CA GLY A 60 -10.26 -3.84 -3.17
C GLY A 60 -9.56 -2.82 -4.06
N SER A 61 -9.48 -3.10 -5.37
CA SER A 61 -8.87 -2.18 -6.35
C SER A 61 -9.59 -0.85 -6.51
N GLU A 62 -10.86 -0.79 -6.11
CA GLU A 62 -11.70 0.42 -6.19
C GLU A 62 -11.51 1.35 -4.98
N GLY A 63 -10.56 1.06 -4.10
CA GLY A 63 -10.19 1.91 -2.98
C GLY A 63 -9.69 3.30 -3.43
N ALA A 64 -9.91 4.33 -2.62
CA ALA A 64 -9.62 5.72 -3.01
C ALA A 64 -8.12 6.07 -2.98
N LEU A 65 -7.32 5.46 -2.10
CA LEU A 65 -5.86 5.70 -2.07
C LEU A 65 -5.07 4.58 -2.74
N LEU A 66 -5.60 3.35 -2.86
CA LEU A 66 -4.81 2.24 -3.43
C LEU A 66 -4.25 2.58 -4.82
N PRO A 67 -5.03 3.09 -5.78
CA PRO A 67 -4.50 3.47 -7.09
C PRO A 67 -3.46 4.57 -7.01
N LYS A 68 -3.60 5.52 -6.07
CA LYS A 68 -2.61 6.60 -5.88
C LYS A 68 -1.26 6.04 -5.42
N VAL A 69 -1.28 5.13 -4.46
CA VAL A 69 -0.08 4.46 -3.93
C VAL A 69 0.54 3.54 -4.99
N GLN A 70 -0.27 2.78 -5.71
CA GLN A 70 0.21 1.89 -6.79
C GLN A 70 0.85 2.68 -7.93
N ASN A 71 0.24 3.79 -8.36
CA ASN A 71 0.82 4.65 -9.40
C ASN A 71 2.13 5.27 -8.93
N ALA A 72 2.17 5.83 -7.72
CA ALA A 72 3.40 6.42 -7.18
C ALA A 72 4.52 5.38 -7.01
N TRP A 73 4.19 4.14 -6.68
CA TRP A 73 5.12 3.00 -6.69
C TRP A 73 5.62 2.69 -8.10
N ILE A 74 4.73 2.52 -9.08
CA ILE A 74 5.13 2.25 -10.47
C ILE A 74 6.04 3.37 -11.00
N ASP A 75 5.70 4.63 -10.73
CA ASP A 75 6.48 5.79 -11.13
C ASP A 75 7.87 5.80 -10.50
N SER A 76 7.99 5.47 -9.20
CA SER A 76 9.30 5.39 -8.54
C SER A 76 10.18 4.29 -9.12
N TRP A 77 9.58 3.16 -9.51
CA TRP A 77 10.29 2.07 -10.18
C TRP A 77 10.74 2.49 -11.58
N ASN A 78 9.85 3.09 -12.37
CA ASN A 78 10.21 3.59 -13.71
C ASN A 78 11.36 4.59 -13.65
N GLN A 79 11.37 5.52 -12.69
CA GLN A 79 12.48 6.44 -12.50
C GLN A 79 13.79 5.73 -12.12
N HIS A 80 13.73 4.73 -11.24
CA HIS A 80 14.91 3.98 -10.78
C HIS A 80 15.55 3.12 -11.89
N PHE A 81 14.75 2.61 -12.83
CA PHE A 81 15.21 1.76 -13.92
C PHE A 81 15.42 2.52 -15.24
N ALA A 82 14.75 3.67 -15.47
CA ALA A 82 15.01 4.53 -16.63
C ALA A 82 16.42 5.16 -16.59
N THR A 83 17.06 5.26 -15.42
CA THR A 83 18.42 5.80 -15.28
C THR A 83 19.54 4.78 -15.47
N LYS A 84 19.23 3.53 -15.84
CA LYS A 84 20.25 2.45 -15.99
C LYS A 84 20.56 2.04 -17.44
N ASP A 85 19.98 2.72 -18.43
CA ASP A 85 20.22 2.46 -19.86
C ASP A 85 21.18 3.48 -20.54
N THR A 86 22.10 4.09 -19.78
CA THR A 86 23.21 4.91 -20.31
C THR A 86 24.56 4.46 -19.78
#